data_AF-A0A172WD04-F1
#
_entry.id   AF-A0A172WD04-F1
#
_cell.length_a   1.000
_cell.length_b   1.000
_cell.length_c   1.000
_cell.angle_alpha   90.00
_cell.angle_beta   90.00
_cell.angle_gamma   90.00
#
_symmetry.space_group_name_H-M   'P 1'
#
loop_
_entity.id
_entity.type
_entity.pdbx_description
1 polymer ?
#
loop_
_entity_poly.entity_id
_entity_poly.type
_entity_poly.pdbx_seq_one_letter_code
_entity_poly.pdbx_strand_id
1 'polypeptide(L)'
;MKSLNIFSQEETLLINALGLNGYSIEELANSVSWPLPQNLNYNKGFIGTLIEFILGSDINNKIGPDFPKLNIELKTIPICCKGYPLENTFICYVPLLKNVGLTWKESYFFRKIKKILWIPIKGNRSNSFFKKTIGNAFIWTPNKSESYLLKQDWEDFMDLIISGKIENIRSQHGFILQIKKKCKKNILTKCVDQIGRISLTSPRAFYFKKNFTLQLLKKNAF
;
A
#
# COMPACT_ATOMS: atom_id res chain seq x y z
N MET A 1 -9.95 -10.82 -21.12
CA MET A 1 -8.58 -10.67 -21.64
C MET A 1 -7.59 -11.08 -20.55
N LYS A 2 -6.63 -11.97 -20.85
CA LYS A 2 -5.57 -12.34 -19.89
C LYS A 2 -4.57 -11.19 -19.82
N SER A 3 -4.36 -10.63 -18.63
CA SER A 3 -3.25 -9.72 -18.34
C SER A 3 -1.93 -10.48 -18.47
N LEU A 4 -1.09 -10.06 -19.42
CA LEU A 4 0.24 -10.60 -19.62
C LEU A 4 1.21 -9.74 -18.81
N ASN A 5 2.07 -10.36 -17.99
CA ASN A 5 3.21 -9.70 -17.34
C ASN A 5 4.23 -9.27 -18.41
N ILE A 6 3.92 -8.18 -19.12
CA ILE A 6 4.56 -7.73 -20.36
C ILE A 6 5.91 -7.06 -20.09
N PHE A 7 6.07 -6.39 -18.94
CA PHE A 7 7.29 -5.62 -18.67
C PHE A 7 8.45 -6.49 -18.19
N SER A 8 9.58 -6.38 -18.90
CA SER A 8 10.88 -6.94 -18.53
C SER A 8 11.87 -5.88 -18.04
N GLN A 9 11.55 -4.60 -18.21
CA GLN A 9 12.39 -3.46 -17.83
C GLN A 9 11.63 -2.45 -16.98
N GLU A 10 12.30 -1.95 -15.94
CA GLU A 10 11.76 -0.97 -15.00
C GLU A 10 11.38 0.35 -15.68
N GLU A 11 12.21 0.81 -16.60
CA GLU A 11 12.00 2.04 -17.37
C GLU A 11 10.73 1.97 -18.22
N THR A 12 10.48 0.85 -18.91
CA THR A 12 9.26 0.65 -19.69
C THR A 12 8.02 0.70 -18.82
N LEU A 13 8.04 0.04 -17.65
CA LEU A 13 6.93 0.11 -16.69
C LEU A 13 6.68 1.55 -16.24
N LEU A 14 7.74 2.29 -15.91
CA LEU A 14 7.63 3.68 -15.46
C LEU A 14 7.10 4.60 -16.58
N ILE A 15 7.59 4.47 -17.82
CA ILE A 15 7.10 5.25 -18.97
C ILE A 15 5.60 5.01 -19.19
N ASN A 16 5.15 3.75 -19.13
CA ASN A 16 3.73 3.43 -19.27
C ASN A 16 2.90 4.02 -18.10
N ALA A 17 3.41 3.94 -16.87
CA ALA A 17 2.75 4.54 -15.71
C ALA A 17 2.68 6.07 -15.79
N LEU A 18 3.74 6.73 -16.30
CA LEU A 18 3.76 8.17 -16.53
C LEU A 18 2.76 8.58 -17.62
N GLY A 19 2.57 7.76 -18.65
CA GLY A 19 1.57 7.97 -19.69
C GLY A 19 0.13 8.02 -19.18
N LEU A 20 -0.15 7.55 -17.95
CA LEU A 20 -1.47 7.62 -17.34
C LEU A 20 -1.77 9.01 -16.74
N ASN A 21 -0.76 9.86 -16.53
CA ASN A 21 -0.93 11.15 -15.88
C ASN A 21 -1.96 12.03 -16.62
N GLY A 22 -2.84 12.68 -15.86
CA GLY A 22 -3.88 13.56 -16.39
C GLY A 22 -5.19 12.86 -16.70
N TYR A 23 -5.18 11.57 -17.05
CA TYR A 23 -6.41 10.82 -17.29
C TYR A 23 -7.24 10.68 -16.01
N SER A 24 -8.55 10.78 -16.16
CA SER A 24 -9.52 10.44 -15.13
C SER A 24 -9.68 8.92 -14.97
N ILE A 25 -10.15 8.49 -13.80
CA ILE A 25 -10.48 7.07 -13.56
C ILE A 25 -11.55 6.58 -14.55
N GLU A 26 -12.49 7.45 -14.92
CA GLU A 26 -13.52 7.17 -15.93
C GLU A 26 -12.93 6.89 -17.32
N GLU A 27 -12.06 7.79 -17.80
CA GLU A 27 -11.41 7.62 -19.11
C GLU A 27 -10.56 6.36 -19.15
N LEU A 28 -9.80 6.08 -18.08
CA LEU A 28 -9.01 4.86 -17.99
C LEU A 28 -9.89 3.61 -18.01
N ALA A 29 -10.97 3.57 -17.24
CA ALA A 29 -11.88 2.44 -17.24
C ALA A 29 -12.52 2.22 -18.62
N ASN A 30 -12.98 3.29 -19.26
CA ASN A 30 -13.59 3.23 -20.59
C ASN A 30 -12.59 2.75 -21.66
N SER A 31 -11.32 3.15 -21.57
CA SER A 31 -10.27 2.77 -22.52
C SER A 31 -10.05 1.24 -22.61
N VAL A 32 -10.35 0.52 -21.53
CA VAL A 32 -10.22 -0.95 -21.45
C VAL A 32 -11.58 -1.65 -21.27
N SER A 33 -12.68 -0.94 -21.51
CA SER A 33 -14.05 -1.45 -21.30
C SER A 33 -14.28 -2.05 -19.90
N TRP A 34 -13.65 -1.44 -18.87
CA TRP A 34 -13.75 -1.89 -17.49
C TRP A 34 -15.06 -1.39 -16.86
N PRO A 35 -15.87 -2.28 -16.24
CA PRO A 35 -17.17 -1.89 -15.72
C PRO A 35 -17.04 -0.89 -14.56
N LEU A 36 -17.72 0.25 -14.69
CA LEU A 36 -17.81 1.25 -13.63
C LEU A 36 -18.88 0.85 -12.62
N PRO A 37 -18.54 0.65 -11.34
CA PRO A 37 -19.53 0.27 -10.34
C PRO A 37 -20.47 1.45 -10.03
N GLN A 38 -21.77 1.17 -9.93
CA GLN A 38 -22.76 2.18 -9.50
C GLN A 38 -22.51 2.68 -8.07
N ASN A 39 -21.85 1.89 -7.23
CA ASN A 39 -21.63 2.21 -5.82
C ASN A 39 -20.22 1.81 -5.35
N LEU A 40 -19.48 2.77 -4.82
CA LEU A 40 -18.06 2.60 -4.45
C LEU A 40 -17.85 2.12 -3.02
N ASN A 41 -18.93 2.00 -2.25
CA ASN A 41 -18.90 1.52 -0.87
C ASN A 41 -18.35 0.09 -0.74
N TYR A 42 -18.34 -0.68 -1.84
CA TYR A 42 -17.96 -2.10 -1.85
C TYR A 42 -16.64 -2.41 -2.58
N ASN A 43 -16.11 -1.50 -3.40
CA ASN A 43 -14.90 -1.76 -4.19
C ASN A 43 -13.66 -1.04 -3.65
N LYS A 44 -13.29 -1.39 -2.41
CA LYS A 44 -11.96 -1.06 -1.88
C LYS A 44 -10.90 -1.67 -2.80
N GLY A 45 -10.09 -0.84 -3.44
CA GLY A 45 -9.04 -1.27 -4.37
C GLY A 45 -9.40 -1.17 -5.85
N PHE A 46 -10.59 -0.67 -6.22
CA PHE A 46 -10.97 -0.48 -7.64
C PHE A 46 -9.88 0.21 -8.47
N ILE A 47 -9.41 1.37 -8.02
CA ILE A 47 -8.39 2.16 -8.74
C ILE A 47 -7.08 1.37 -8.84
N GLY A 48 -6.67 0.70 -7.76
CA GLY A 48 -5.45 -0.12 -7.77
C GLY A 48 -5.54 -1.22 -8.81
N THR A 49 -6.62 -2.00 -8.80
CA THR A 49 -6.84 -3.11 -9.74
C THR A 49 -7.01 -2.66 -11.19
N LEU A 50 -7.66 -1.51 -11.43
CA LEU A 50 -7.76 -0.94 -12.77
C LEU A 50 -6.36 -0.58 -13.30
N ILE A 51 -5.53 0.08 -12.49
CA ILE A 51 -4.19 0.48 -12.92
C ILE A 51 -3.27 -0.73 -13.04
N GLU A 52 -3.35 -1.70 -12.13
CA GLU A 52 -2.68 -3.01 -12.25
C GLU A 52 -3.00 -3.65 -13.60
N PHE A 53 -4.28 -3.72 -13.98
CA PHE A 53 -4.71 -4.29 -15.25
C PHE A 53 -4.17 -3.52 -16.46
N ILE A 54 -4.27 -2.19 -16.46
CA ILE A 54 -3.77 -1.33 -17.55
C ILE A 54 -2.26 -1.48 -17.71
N LEU A 55 -1.53 -1.61 -16.61
CA LEU A 55 -0.09 -1.85 -16.61
C LEU A 55 0.27 -3.33 -16.79
N GLY A 56 -0.67 -4.21 -17.15
CA GLY A 56 -0.39 -5.60 -17.48
C GLY A 56 -0.02 -6.49 -16.28
N SER A 57 -0.34 -6.10 -15.05
CA SER A 57 -0.22 -6.98 -13.89
C SER A 57 -1.30 -8.07 -13.90
N ASP A 58 -0.96 -9.26 -13.43
CA ASP A 58 -1.92 -10.36 -13.25
C ASP A 58 -2.77 -10.17 -12.00
N ILE A 59 -3.88 -9.47 -12.16
CA ILE A 59 -4.85 -9.16 -11.10
C ILE A 59 -5.45 -10.40 -10.41
N ASN A 60 -5.39 -11.58 -11.05
CA ASN A 60 -5.89 -12.84 -10.49
C ASN A 60 -4.83 -13.55 -9.64
N ASN A 61 -3.55 -13.30 -9.89
CA ASN A 61 -2.44 -13.90 -9.16
C ASN A 61 -1.81 -12.91 -8.18
N LYS A 62 -2.39 -12.80 -7.00
CA LYS A 62 -1.95 -11.88 -5.93
C LYS A 62 -0.79 -12.42 -5.08
N ILE A 63 -0.07 -13.44 -5.56
CA ILE A 63 1.07 -14.01 -4.84
C ILE A 63 2.31 -13.18 -5.19
N GLY A 64 2.86 -12.50 -4.19
CA GLY A 64 4.09 -11.71 -4.34
C GLY A 64 3.82 -10.25 -4.71
N PRO A 65 4.77 -9.60 -5.41
CA PRO A 65 4.62 -8.22 -5.90
C PRO A 65 3.82 -8.17 -7.20
N ASP A 66 3.17 -7.05 -7.46
CA ASP A 66 2.27 -6.88 -8.63
C ASP A 66 2.99 -7.02 -9.98
N PHE A 67 4.29 -6.73 -10.04
CA PHE A 67 5.16 -7.03 -11.18
C PHE A 67 6.28 -8.00 -10.77
N PRO A 68 6.06 -9.33 -10.81
CA PRO A 68 7.00 -10.33 -10.30
C PRO A 68 8.40 -10.28 -10.90
N LYS A 69 8.51 -10.10 -12.23
CA LYS A 69 9.81 -10.04 -12.94
C LYS A 69 10.70 -8.88 -12.48
N LEU A 70 10.08 -7.78 -12.08
CA LEU A 70 10.77 -6.56 -11.64
C LEU A 70 10.86 -6.46 -10.11
N ASN A 71 10.15 -7.35 -9.40
CA ASN A 71 9.94 -7.29 -7.96
C ASN A 71 9.45 -5.88 -7.51
N ILE A 72 8.43 -5.37 -8.20
CA ILE A 72 7.80 -4.05 -7.94
C ILE A 72 6.38 -4.24 -7.46
N GLU A 73 6.05 -3.61 -6.33
CA GLU A 73 4.67 -3.45 -5.85
C GLU A 73 4.06 -2.17 -6.44
N LEU A 74 2.77 -2.19 -6.76
CA LEU A 74 1.99 -1.01 -7.12
C LEU A 74 1.25 -0.47 -5.90
N LYS A 75 1.37 0.84 -5.65
CA LYS A 75 0.57 1.52 -4.62
C LYS A 75 -0.03 2.80 -5.18
N THR A 76 -1.34 2.91 -5.06
CA THR A 76 -2.03 4.19 -5.27
C THR A 76 -1.99 5.03 -4.00
N ILE A 77 -1.88 6.35 -4.16
CA ILE A 77 -1.90 7.30 -3.03
C ILE A 77 -2.83 8.47 -3.32
N PRO A 78 -3.93 8.64 -2.56
CA PRO A 78 -4.83 9.76 -2.79
C PRO A 78 -4.21 11.05 -2.24
N ILE A 79 -4.22 12.10 -3.07
CA ILE A 79 -3.64 13.40 -2.77
C ILE A 79 -4.64 14.53 -3.04
N CYS A 80 -4.57 15.61 -2.25
CA CYS A 80 -5.35 16.82 -2.51
C CYS A 80 -4.75 17.64 -3.67
N CYS A 81 -5.43 18.71 -4.07
CA CYS A 81 -4.96 19.63 -5.12
C CYS A 81 -3.58 20.26 -4.82
N LYS A 82 -3.20 20.36 -3.55
CA LYS A 82 -1.88 20.88 -3.12
C LYS A 82 -0.80 19.78 -3.03
N GLY A 83 -1.09 18.55 -3.47
CA GLY A 83 -0.15 17.43 -3.45
C GLY A 83 0.01 16.71 -2.10
N TYR A 84 -0.80 17.06 -1.08
CA TYR A 84 -0.71 16.41 0.23
C TYR A 84 -1.47 15.07 0.27
N PRO A 85 -0.89 14.00 0.85
CA PRO A 85 -1.60 12.75 1.11
C PRO A 85 -2.87 12.96 1.95
N LEU A 86 -3.98 12.39 1.49
CA LEU A 86 -5.25 12.45 2.20
C LEU A 86 -5.34 11.43 3.35
N GLU A 87 -4.63 10.30 3.23
CA GLU A 87 -4.66 9.20 4.19
C GLU A 87 -3.31 8.51 4.35
N ASN A 88 -3.19 7.69 5.40
CA ASN A 88 -2.04 6.81 5.59
C ASN A 88 -2.12 5.66 4.57
N THR A 89 -1.00 5.28 3.96
CA THR A 89 -1.02 4.23 2.93
C THR A 89 -0.89 2.85 3.56
N PHE A 90 -1.83 1.95 3.25
CA PHE A 90 -1.75 0.54 3.64
C PHE A 90 -0.63 -0.20 2.91
N ILE A 91 0.22 -0.90 3.66
CA ILE A 91 1.29 -1.73 3.12
C ILE A 91 0.90 -3.21 3.12
N CYS A 92 0.80 -3.82 4.31
CA CYS A 92 0.43 -5.23 4.46
C CYS A 92 -0.24 -5.48 5.82
N TYR A 93 -0.85 -6.66 5.98
CA TYR A 93 -1.29 -7.13 7.29
C TYR A 93 -0.08 -7.45 8.19
N VAL A 94 -0.29 -7.32 9.50
CA VAL A 94 0.70 -7.66 10.51
C VAL A 94 0.50 -9.13 10.90
N PRO A 95 1.55 -9.98 10.90
CA PRO A 95 1.45 -11.34 11.40
C PRO A 95 1.33 -11.33 12.93
N LEU A 96 0.17 -11.72 13.45
CA LEU A 96 -0.11 -11.75 14.89
C LEU A 96 0.17 -13.10 15.55
N LEU A 97 0.52 -14.11 14.75
CA LEU A 97 0.95 -15.44 15.16
C LEU A 97 2.16 -15.86 14.33
N LYS A 98 2.89 -16.89 14.81
CA LYS A 98 4.05 -17.48 14.12
C LYS A 98 5.07 -16.42 13.67
N ASN A 99 5.30 -15.42 14.52
CA ASN A 99 6.16 -14.28 14.27
C ASN A 99 7.44 -14.29 15.12
N VAL A 100 7.58 -15.26 16.04
CA VAL A 100 8.81 -15.48 16.82
C VAL A 100 9.93 -15.89 15.87
N GLY A 101 11.09 -15.25 16.01
CA GLY A 101 12.26 -15.48 15.15
C GLY A 101 12.19 -14.84 13.77
N LEU A 102 11.10 -14.13 13.43
CA LEU A 102 11.00 -13.42 12.16
C LEU A 102 11.93 -12.21 12.17
N THR A 103 12.89 -12.16 11.25
CA THR A 103 13.77 -10.99 11.12
C THR A 103 13.20 -9.94 10.17
N TRP A 104 13.71 -8.71 10.26
CA TRP A 104 13.38 -7.62 9.34
C TRP A 104 13.48 -8.03 7.86
N LYS A 105 14.60 -8.65 7.46
CA LYS A 105 14.87 -9.01 6.06
C LYS A 105 13.98 -10.15 5.55
N GLU A 106 13.53 -11.03 6.43
CA GLU A 106 12.62 -12.14 6.09
C GLU A 106 11.15 -11.74 6.16
N SER A 107 10.86 -10.58 6.75
CA SER A 107 9.51 -10.10 6.93
C SER A 107 8.79 -9.86 5.61
N TYR A 108 7.50 -10.16 5.59
CA TYR A 108 6.64 -9.85 4.44
C TYR A 108 6.57 -8.33 4.18
N PHE A 109 6.65 -7.54 5.25
CA PHE A 109 6.69 -6.09 5.16
C PHE A 109 7.90 -5.61 4.35
N PHE A 110 9.12 -6.07 4.69
CA PHE A 110 10.33 -5.75 3.94
C PHE A 110 10.22 -6.13 2.46
N ARG A 111 9.70 -7.32 2.15
CA ARG A 111 9.47 -7.73 0.76
C ARG A 111 8.55 -6.75 0.01
N LYS A 112 7.47 -6.29 0.66
CA LYS A 112 6.48 -5.38 0.06
C LYS A 112 7.00 -3.96 -0.16
N ILE A 113 7.93 -3.49 0.67
CA ILE A 113 8.47 -2.12 0.56
C ILE A 113 9.78 -2.03 -0.22
N LYS A 114 10.32 -3.17 -0.66
CA LYS A 114 11.63 -3.24 -1.32
C LYS A 114 11.70 -2.34 -2.56
N LYS A 115 10.62 -2.28 -3.33
CA LYS A 115 10.47 -1.37 -4.47
C LYS A 115 8.99 -1.16 -4.75
N ILE A 116 8.56 0.10 -4.84
CA ILE A 116 7.15 0.46 -5.03
C ILE A 116 7.02 1.43 -6.21
N LEU A 117 6.15 1.12 -7.16
CA LEU A 117 5.59 2.05 -8.12
C LEU A 117 4.42 2.79 -7.47
N TRP A 118 4.62 4.08 -7.21
CA TRP A 118 3.61 4.96 -6.63
C TRP A 118 2.81 5.66 -7.70
N ILE A 119 1.48 5.60 -7.59
CA ILE A 119 0.54 6.28 -8.49
C ILE A 119 -0.32 7.28 -7.69
N PRO A 120 0.01 8.58 -7.72
CA PRO A 120 -0.82 9.59 -7.06
C PRO A 120 -2.19 9.70 -7.72
N ILE A 121 -3.23 9.80 -6.90
CA ILE A 121 -4.62 9.99 -7.35
C ILE A 121 -5.07 11.37 -6.88
N LYS A 122 -5.16 12.32 -7.81
CA LYS A 122 -5.55 13.71 -7.58
C LYS A 122 -7.06 13.82 -7.47
N GLY A 123 -7.53 14.42 -6.37
CA GLY A 123 -8.92 14.82 -6.24
C GLY A 123 -9.32 15.14 -4.81
N ASN A 124 -10.29 16.05 -4.66
CA ASN A 124 -10.84 16.38 -3.35
C ASN A 124 -11.91 15.36 -2.95
N ARG A 125 -12.32 15.40 -1.67
CA ARG A 125 -13.44 14.57 -1.17
C ARG A 125 -14.76 14.86 -1.89
N SER A 126 -14.93 16.09 -2.39
CA SER A 126 -16.13 16.53 -3.12
C SER A 126 -16.17 16.10 -4.59
N ASN A 127 -15.03 15.75 -5.19
CA ASN A 127 -15.01 15.26 -6.56
C ASN A 127 -15.73 13.91 -6.62
N SER A 128 -16.55 13.72 -7.66
CA SER A 128 -16.99 12.37 -8.04
C SER A 128 -15.76 11.49 -8.18
N PHE A 129 -15.81 10.29 -7.60
CA PHE A 129 -14.70 9.36 -7.55
C PHE A 129 -14.11 9.06 -8.94
N PHE A 130 -14.97 8.95 -9.95
CA PHE A 130 -14.56 8.66 -11.33
C PHE A 130 -13.90 9.85 -12.02
N LYS A 131 -14.16 11.08 -11.54
CA LYS A 131 -13.54 12.33 -12.03
C LYS A 131 -12.17 12.61 -11.41
N LYS A 132 -11.70 11.77 -10.48
CA LYS A 132 -10.33 11.88 -9.96
C LYS A 132 -9.34 11.57 -11.08
N THR A 133 -8.21 12.26 -11.11
CA THR A 133 -7.19 12.11 -12.15
C THR A 133 -5.92 11.49 -11.62
N ILE A 134 -5.16 10.85 -12.50
CA ILE A 134 -3.85 10.29 -12.18
C ILE A 134 -2.80 11.41 -12.14
N GLY A 135 -1.88 11.32 -11.18
CA GLY A 135 -0.69 12.18 -11.09
C GLY A 135 0.57 11.53 -11.62
N ASN A 136 1.70 12.22 -11.49
CA ASN A 136 3.00 11.71 -11.93
C ASN A 136 3.38 10.46 -11.13
N ALA A 137 3.49 9.33 -11.84
CA ALA A 137 3.97 8.09 -11.28
C ALA A 137 5.48 8.16 -10.97
N PHE A 138 5.93 7.43 -9.96
CA PHE A 138 7.36 7.32 -9.66
C PHE A 138 7.68 5.99 -8.99
N ILE A 139 8.91 5.50 -9.18
CA ILE A 139 9.41 4.33 -8.47
C ILE A 139 10.21 4.78 -7.27
N TRP A 140 9.94 4.17 -6.13
CA TRP A 140 10.65 4.41 -4.89
C TRP A 140 11.27 3.11 -4.36
N THR A 141 12.50 3.24 -3.89
CA THR A 141 13.23 2.24 -3.10
C THR A 141 13.72 2.95 -1.83
N PRO A 142 13.57 2.35 -0.63
CA PRO A 142 14.07 2.96 0.59
C PRO A 142 15.56 3.28 0.48
N ASN A 143 15.93 4.53 0.75
CA ASN A 143 17.34 4.89 0.94
C ASN A 143 17.86 4.40 2.31
N LYS A 144 19.14 4.64 2.62
CA LYS A 144 19.74 4.16 3.89
C LYS A 144 19.02 4.66 5.15
N SER A 145 18.68 5.95 5.22
CA SER A 145 18.02 6.53 6.39
C SER A 145 16.56 6.12 6.49
N GLU A 146 15.84 6.07 5.36
CA GLU A 146 14.48 5.54 5.28
C GLU A 146 14.43 4.07 5.70
N SER A 147 15.36 3.25 5.21
CA SER A 147 15.43 1.84 5.56
C SER A 147 15.75 1.62 7.04
N TYR A 148 16.61 2.46 7.63
CA TYR A 148 16.90 2.42 9.06
C TYR A 148 15.64 2.72 9.89
N LEU A 149 14.94 3.82 9.59
CA LEU A 149 13.73 4.20 10.31
C LEU A 149 12.60 3.18 10.14
N LEU A 150 12.41 2.64 8.93
CA LEU A 150 11.42 1.60 8.66
C LEU A 150 11.72 0.31 9.42
N LYS A 151 13.00 -0.06 9.51
CA LYS A 151 13.46 -1.21 10.28
C LYS A 151 13.20 -0.99 11.77
N GLN A 152 13.63 0.15 12.32
CA GLN A 152 13.44 0.49 13.73
C GLN A 152 11.96 0.46 14.11
N ASP A 153 11.10 1.16 13.35
CA ASP A 153 9.67 1.17 13.63
C ASP A 153 9.08 -0.25 13.59
N TRP A 154 9.49 -1.06 12.62
CA TRP A 154 9.00 -2.43 12.49
C TRP A 154 9.44 -3.30 13.65
N GLU A 155 10.70 -3.25 14.07
CA GLU A 155 11.22 -4.01 15.22
C GLU A 155 10.49 -3.61 16.51
N ASP A 156 10.33 -2.31 16.78
CA ASP A 156 9.58 -1.80 17.94
C ASP A 156 8.13 -2.30 17.96
N PHE A 157 7.47 -2.32 16.79
CA PHE A 157 6.11 -2.85 16.69
C PHE A 157 6.06 -4.36 16.90
N MET A 158 6.99 -5.11 16.34
CA MET A 158 7.04 -6.57 16.47
C MET A 158 7.33 -6.98 17.91
N ASP A 159 8.18 -6.25 18.63
CA ASP A 159 8.45 -6.50 20.06
C ASP A 159 7.19 -6.36 20.91
N LEU A 160 6.39 -5.31 20.67
CA LEU A 160 5.09 -5.15 21.34
C LEU A 160 4.13 -6.29 21.03
N ILE A 161 4.11 -6.77 19.78
CA ILE A 161 3.21 -7.85 19.36
C ILE A 161 3.64 -9.18 19.97
N ILE A 162 4.93 -9.52 19.91
CA ILE A 162 5.49 -10.76 20.45
C ILE A 162 5.33 -10.80 21.98
N SER A 163 5.44 -9.65 22.64
CA SER A 163 5.19 -9.51 24.10
C SER A 163 3.70 -9.50 24.48
N GLY A 164 2.78 -9.72 23.54
CA GLY A 164 1.34 -9.72 23.79
C GLY A 164 0.74 -8.35 24.15
N LYS A 165 1.45 -7.26 23.85
CA LYS A 165 1.07 -5.86 24.15
C LYS A 165 0.46 -5.16 22.94
N ILE A 166 -0.20 -5.91 22.05
CA ILE A 166 -0.77 -5.38 20.81
C ILE A 166 -1.81 -4.25 21.03
N GLU A 167 -2.60 -4.33 22.11
CA GLU A 167 -3.58 -3.30 22.45
C GLU A 167 -2.96 -2.01 22.98
N ASN A 168 -1.67 -2.03 23.35
CA ASN A 168 -0.94 -0.83 23.76
C ASN A 168 -0.49 0.00 22.55
N ILE A 169 -0.63 -0.52 21.32
CA ILE A 169 -0.19 0.18 20.11
C ILE A 169 -1.13 1.35 19.80
N ARG A 170 -0.58 2.57 19.83
CA ARG A 170 -1.27 3.83 19.52
C ARG A 170 -0.76 4.43 18.21
N SER A 171 -1.53 5.35 17.63
CA SER A 171 -1.18 6.03 16.36
C SER A 171 0.09 6.89 16.42
N GLN A 172 0.49 7.29 17.63
CA GLN A 172 1.69 8.08 17.86
C GLN A 172 2.99 7.27 17.78
N HIS A 173 2.93 5.95 17.99
CA HIS A 173 4.10 5.08 17.86
C HIS A 173 4.65 5.06 16.44
N GLY A 174 5.95 4.81 16.33
CA GLY A 174 6.74 4.83 15.09
C GLY A 174 7.03 6.24 14.56
N PHE A 175 8.09 6.39 13.78
CA PHE A 175 8.49 7.65 13.13
C PHE A 175 7.76 7.85 11.81
N ILE A 176 7.75 6.82 10.97
CA ILE A 176 7.26 6.86 9.58
C ILE A 176 6.30 5.70 9.25
N LEU A 177 6.33 4.65 10.06
CA LEU A 177 5.41 3.51 10.02
C LEU A 177 4.45 3.56 11.21
N GLN A 178 3.26 2.99 11.05
CA GLN A 178 2.33 2.78 12.17
C GLN A 178 1.52 1.50 11.97
N ILE A 179 0.90 1.02 13.03
CA ILE A 179 -0.10 -0.05 12.98
C ILE A 179 -1.50 0.52 13.24
N LYS A 180 -2.49 0.10 12.43
CA LYS A 180 -3.91 0.42 12.64
C LYS A 180 -4.77 -0.84 12.54
N LYS A 181 -5.97 -0.80 13.15
CA LYS A 181 -7.03 -1.78 12.91
C LYS A 181 -7.50 -1.68 11.45
N LYS A 182 -7.63 -2.81 10.75
CA LYS A 182 -8.05 -2.86 9.33
C LYS A 182 -9.48 -3.37 9.11
N CYS A 183 -10.29 -3.48 10.16
CA CYS A 183 -11.69 -3.91 10.07
C CYS A 183 -12.63 -2.89 10.72
N LYS A 184 -13.81 -2.69 10.12
CA LYS A 184 -14.92 -1.88 10.67
C LYS A 184 -15.98 -2.73 11.42
N LYS A 185 -15.97 -4.06 11.24
CA LYS A 185 -16.90 -5.03 11.84
C LYS A 185 -16.14 -5.98 12.77
N ASN A 186 -16.86 -6.77 13.59
CA ASN A 186 -16.37 -7.78 14.55
C ASN A 186 -15.64 -8.98 13.91
N ILE A 187 -14.77 -8.74 12.94
CA ILE A 187 -13.85 -9.74 12.43
C ILE A 187 -12.68 -9.80 13.42
N LEU A 188 -12.52 -10.96 14.03
CA LEU A 188 -11.44 -11.24 14.97
C LEU A 188 -10.42 -12.17 14.32
N THR A 189 -9.18 -12.03 14.73
CA THR A 189 -8.08 -12.93 14.39
C THR A 189 -7.34 -13.31 15.67
N LYS A 190 -6.64 -14.44 15.61
CA LYS A 190 -5.88 -14.95 16.75
C LYS A 190 -4.60 -14.13 16.94
N CYS A 191 -4.23 -13.90 18.20
CA CYS A 191 -2.95 -13.34 18.61
C CYS A 191 -2.47 -14.03 19.89
N VAL A 192 -1.27 -13.67 20.34
CA VAL A 192 -0.72 -14.08 21.64
C VAL A 192 -0.94 -12.94 22.65
N ASP A 193 -1.34 -13.27 23.88
CA ASP A 193 -1.45 -12.31 24.99
C ASP A 193 -0.16 -12.23 25.83
N GLN A 194 -0.15 -11.38 26.87
CA GLN A 194 1.04 -11.14 27.70
C GLN A 194 1.54 -12.36 28.48
N ILE A 195 0.72 -13.42 28.59
CA ILE A 195 1.05 -14.66 29.32
C ILE A 195 1.28 -15.81 28.31
N GLY A 196 1.36 -15.51 27.00
CA GLY A 196 1.63 -16.49 25.96
C GLY A 196 0.41 -17.30 25.50
N ARG A 197 -0.81 -16.94 25.92
CA ARG A 197 -2.04 -17.65 25.53
C ARG A 197 -2.61 -17.10 24.23
N ILE A 198 -3.37 -17.93 23.52
CA ILE A 198 -4.11 -17.50 22.34
C ILE A 198 -5.30 -16.64 22.78
N SER A 199 -5.37 -15.43 22.22
CA SER A 199 -6.48 -14.49 22.39
C SER A 199 -7.01 -14.00 21.04
N LEU A 200 -8.11 -13.25 21.06
CA LEU A 200 -8.75 -12.69 19.87
C LEU A 200 -8.63 -11.17 19.85
N THR A 201 -8.23 -10.62 18.70
CA THR A 201 -8.10 -9.18 18.45
C THR A 201 -8.60 -8.83 17.06
N SER A 202 -8.90 -7.55 16.81
CA SER A 202 -9.06 -7.06 15.45
C SER A 202 -7.77 -7.21 14.63
N PRO A 203 -7.85 -7.59 13.34
CA PRO A 203 -6.71 -7.60 12.44
C PRO A 203 -5.99 -6.25 12.40
N ARG A 204 -4.66 -6.32 12.45
CA ARG A 204 -3.77 -5.16 12.38
C ARG A 204 -3.07 -5.11 11.02
N ALA A 205 -2.76 -3.91 10.58
CA ALA A 205 -2.02 -3.68 9.36
C ALA A 205 -1.00 -2.56 9.53
N PHE A 206 0.11 -2.68 8.80
CA PHE A 206 1.14 -1.67 8.66
C PHE A 206 0.70 -0.60 7.68
N TYR A 207 0.93 0.66 8.05
CA TYR A 207 0.67 1.82 7.20
C TYR A 207 1.84 2.78 7.23
N PHE A 208 2.25 3.29 6.07
CA PHE A 208 3.08 4.48 6.02
C PHE A 208 2.29 5.69 6.51
N LYS A 209 2.90 6.48 7.40
CA LYS A 209 2.32 7.74 7.88
C LYS A 209 2.31 8.78 6.76
N LYS A 210 1.31 9.67 6.81
CA LYS A 210 1.14 10.76 5.82
C LYS A 210 2.37 11.67 5.67
N ASN A 211 3.07 11.96 6.78
CA ASN A 211 4.29 12.77 6.74
C ASN A 211 5.38 12.11 5.89
N PHE A 212 5.54 10.79 6.01
CA PHE A 212 6.51 10.04 5.22
C PHE A 212 6.13 10.02 3.74
N THR A 213 4.89 9.67 3.41
CA THR A 213 4.47 9.65 2.00
C THR A 213 4.44 11.04 1.36
N LEU A 214 4.23 12.10 2.15
CA LEU A 214 4.40 13.49 1.69
C LEU A 214 5.85 13.77 1.29
N GLN A 215 6.84 13.31 2.07
CA GLN A 215 8.27 13.46 1.72
C GLN A 215 8.59 12.72 0.42
N LEU A 216 8.05 11.50 0.24
CA LEU A 216 8.23 10.75 -1.00
C LEU A 216 7.66 11.50 -2.20
N LEU A 217 6.44 12.04 -2.09
CA LEU A 217 5.79 12.81 -3.15
C LEU A 217 6.58 14.07 -3.50
N LYS A 218 7.01 14.85 -2.51
CA LYS A 218 7.79 16.09 -2.72
C LYS A 218 9.14 15.87 -3.39
N LYS A 219 9.70 14.66 -3.29
CA LYS A 219 11.01 14.35 -3.87
C LYS A 219 10.89 13.83 -5.30
N ASN A 220 9.81 13.15 -5.64
CA ASN A 220 9.74 12.32 -6.85
C ASN A 220 8.58 12.65 -7.79
N ALA A 221 7.50 13.28 -7.30
CA ALA A 221 6.29 13.52 -8.09
C ALA A 221 6.02 15.01 -8.37
N PHE A 222 6.64 15.90 -7.58
CA PHE A 222 6.50 17.35 -7.61
C PHE A 222 7.87 18.02 -7.60
#